data_AF-A0A5B2V1Q4-F1
#
_entry.id   AF-A0A5B2V1Q4-F1
#
_cell.length_a   1.000
_cell.length_b   1.000
_cell.length_c   1.000
_cell.angle_alpha   90.00
_cell.angle_beta   90.00
_cell.angle_gamma   90.00
#
_symmetry.space_group_name_H-M   'P 1'
#
loop_
_entity.id
_entity.type
_entity.pdbx_description
1 polymer ?
#
loop_
_entity_poly.entity_id
_entity_poly.type
_entity_poly.pdbx_seq_one_letter_code
_entity_poly.pdbx_strand_id
1 'polypeptide(L)'
;MSDIIRRDPRAEWIARNRLHPLHAAMQPEQHSWMGPNGILRKNVHGIGFIGPNGIKRIDRSGAQQGGATKRTAAVQVQLPLHQVPAPAFYINVVPDMVGGRLSSHDRDLLGLARQLAGSDGAVLAVVFGEHKESAFDTAGVDRLLVLDGHEFDGYSPEQRVHGLRAVDNLFNPRHWLLPDSRNGGGELGRRFAASLKERPATRVWQIKGNECIGRAGAGREDLARALPRLILAAVECADPVSDTRHEVLPVELSTTLARSLPRIEDLGAVTVDPGAIPMAEAEFIFSGGNGVKDWDLFHQTAAALGATEGASRVAVDDGFMARDRQVGASGIWVTARVYVAVGISGAIQHLQGIGACDKVVAINLDPGCDMIKRADLSVIGDSAEILRALIAAVQAHRNGAKRDAA
;
A
#
# COMPACT_ATOMS: atom_id res chain seq x y z
N MET A 1 41.21 -45.96 -49.34
CA MET A 1 40.08 -46.88 -49.07
C MET A 1 38.94 -46.02 -48.60
N SER A 2 37.85 -45.96 -49.37
CA SER A 2 36.72 -45.06 -49.15
C SER A 2 35.93 -45.44 -47.90
N ASP A 3 35.84 -44.55 -46.92
CA ASP A 3 34.94 -44.63 -45.76
C ASP A 3 33.48 -44.43 -46.22
N ILE A 4 32.93 -45.42 -46.90
CA ILE A 4 31.49 -45.48 -47.17
C ILE A 4 30.81 -45.90 -45.87
N ILE A 5 30.25 -44.92 -45.16
CA ILE A 5 29.41 -45.14 -43.99
C ILE A 5 28.17 -45.95 -44.43
N ARG A 6 28.18 -47.27 -44.22
CA ARG A 6 26.99 -48.10 -44.38
C ARG A 6 26.04 -47.83 -43.23
N ARG A 7 24.96 -47.11 -43.51
CA ARG A 7 23.87 -46.84 -42.56
C ARG A 7 22.87 -47.99 -42.61
N ASP A 8 22.55 -48.57 -41.45
CA ASP A 8 21.49 -49.59 -41.33
C ASP A 8 20.11 -48.89 -41.41
N PRO A 9 19.31 -49.12 -42.47
CA PRO A 9 18.01 -48.48 -42.64
C PRO A 9 17.02 -48.81 -41.52
N ARG A 10 17.13 -50.00 -40.91
CA ARG A 10 16.23 -50.44 -39.85
C ARG A 10 16.54 -49.70 -38.55
N ALA A 11 17.82 -49.52 -38.24
CA ALA A 11 18.25 -48.74 -37.08
C ALA A 11 17.84 -47.26 -37.21
N GLU A 12 17.99 -46.65 -38.40
CA GLU A 12 17.54 -45.27 -38.63
C GLU A 12 16.01 -45.13 -38.50
N TRP A 13 15.25 -46.12 -38.98
CA TRP A 13 13.79 -46.10 -38.86
C TRP A 13 13.34 -46.19 -37.39
N ILE A 14 13.96 -47.07 -36.60
CA ILE A 14 13.69 -47.20 -35.15
C ILE A 14 14.04 -45.89 -34.43
N ALA A 15 15.17 -45.25 -34.77
CA ALA A 15 15.59 -43.99 -34.15
C ALA A 15 14.69 -42.79 -34.49
N ARG A 16 13.96 -42.83 -35.63
CA ARG A 16 13.00 -41.77 -36.01
C ARG A 16 11.59 -42.02 -35.48
N ASN A 17 11.20 -43.27 -35.24
CA ASN A 17 9.84 -43.62 -34.83
C ASN A 17 9.66 -43.57 -33.30
N ARG A 18 9.15 -42.45 -32.78
CA ARG A 18 8.95 -42.19 -31.34
C ARG A 18 8.01 -43.18 -30.63
N LEU A 19 7.18 -43.91 -31.37
CA LEU A 19 6.24 -44.89 -30.83
C LEU A 19 6.82 -46.32 -30.82
N HIS A 20 8.01 -46.52 -31.39
CA HIS A 20 8.65 -47.83 -31.43
C HIS A 20 9.22 -48.20 -30.05
N PRO A 21 9.02 -49.43 -29.53
CA PRO A 21 9.43 -49.81 -28.17
C PRO A 21 10.93 -49.63 -27.88
N LEU A 22 11.75 -49.81 -28.90
CA LEU A 22 13.22 -49.69 -28.82
C LEU A 22 13.74 -48.27 -29.13
N HIS A 23 12.87 -47.30 -29.39
CA HIS A 23 13.28 -45.93 -29.73
C HIS A 23 14.09 -45.28 -28.60
N ALA A 24 13.67 -45.46 -27.34
CA ALA A 24 14.36 -44.87 -26.18
C ALA A 24 15.79 -45.41 -26.01
N ALA A 25 16.02 -46.70 -26.31
CA ALA A 25 17.34 -47.34 -26.20
C ALA A 25 18.30 -46.98 -27.34
N MET A 26 17.79 -46.44 -28.45
CA MET A 26 18.58 -46.03 -29.63
C MET A 26 18.96 -44.54 -29.62
N GLN A 27 18.51 -43.76 -28.63
CA GLN A 27 18.88 -42.36 -28.46
C GLN A 27 20.25 -42.28 -27.77
N PRO A 28 21.22 -41.51 -28.29
CA PRO A 28 22.48 -41.29 -27.58
C PRO A 28 22.21 -40.56 -26.25
N GLU A 29 22.84 -41.02 -25.15
CA GLU A 29 22.84 -40.32 -23.86
C GLU A 29 23.71 -39.05 -23.93
N GLN A 30 23.33 -38.09 -24.78
CA GLN A 30 23.93 -36.77 -24.78
C GLN A 30 22.94 -35.76 -24.19
N HIS A 31 23.19 -35.41 -22.93
CA HIS A 31 22.38 -34.43 -22.20
C HIS A 31 22.58 -33.00 -22.74
N SER A 32 23.68 -32.74 -23.44
CA SER A 32 23.95 -31.49 -24.14
C SER A 32 24.80 -31.70 -25.39
N TRP A 33 24.50 -31.01 -26.49
CA TRP A 33 25.32 -31.02 -27.71
C TRP A 33 25.39 -29.63 -28.34
N MET A 34 26.45 -29.36 -29.07
CA MET A 34 26.58 -28.14 -29.87
C MET A 34 25.71 -28.24 -31.12
N GLY A 35 24.80 -27.30 -31.31
CA GLY A 35 24.01 -27.20 -32.52
C GLY A 35 24.85 -26.73 -33.72
N PRO A 36 24.38 -26.94 -34.96
CA PRO A 36 25.09 -26.54 -36.18
C PRO A 36 25.36 -25.03 -36.27
N ASN A 37 24.65 -24.20 -35.51
CA ASN A 37 24.83 -22.74 -35.44
C ASN A 37 25.69 -22.29 -34.24
N GLY A 38 26.42 -23.21 -33.59
CA GLY A 38 27.27 -22.91 -32.44
C GLY A 38 26.54 -22.69 -31.11
N ILE A 39 25.22 -22.91 -31.06
CA ILE A 39 24.41 -22.76 -29.83
C ILE A 39 24.29 -24.11 -29.13
N LEU A 40 24.61 -24.13 -27.83
CA LEU A 40 24.50 -25.32 -26.98
C LEU A 40 23.03 -25.72 -26.78
N ARG A 41 22.66 -26.93 -27.20
CA ARG A 41 21.33 -27.51 -27.00
C ARG A 41 21.38 -28.55 -25.88
N LYS A 42 20.34 -28.62 -25.06
CA LYS A 42 20.23 -29.56 -23.94
C LYS A 42 18.96 -30.41 -24.05
N ASN A 43 19.05 -31.70 -23.74
CA ASN A 43 17.91 -32.61 -23.74
C ASN A 43 17.10 -32.45 -22.44
N VAL A 44 15.97 -31.75 -22.51
CA VAL A 44 15.07 -31.50 -21.37
C VAL A 44 14.44 -32.76 -20.78
N HIS A 45 14.37 -33.87 -21.52
CA HIS A 45 13.81 -35.12 -20.98
C HIS A 45 14.84 -35.92 -20.17
N GLY A 46 16.13 -35.72 -20.41
CA GLY A 46 17.23 -36.33 -19.63
C GLY A 46 17.60 -35.54 -18.38
N ILE A 47 17.17 -34.28 -18.25
CA ILE A 47 17.55 -33.38 -17.16
C ILE A 47 16.38 -33.21 -16.18
N GLY A 48 16.65 -33.23 -14.87
CA GLY A 48 15.67 -32.93 -13.82
C GLY A 48 15.64 -33.97 -12.70
N PHE A 49 15.06 -33.59 -11.55
CA PHE A 49 14.85 -34.47 -10.40
C PHE A 49 13.36 -34.66 -10.12
N ILE A 50 12.99 -35.78 -9.49
CA ILE A 50 11.61 -36.02 -9.06
C ILE A 50 11.42 -35.31 -7.71
N GLY A 51 10.50 -34.35 -7.67
CA GLY A 51 10.14 -33.66 -6.43
C GLY A 51 9.32 -34.57 -5.50
N PRO A 52 9.10 -34.16 -4.23
CA PRO A 52 8.40 -34.98 -3.22
C PRO A 52 6.96 -35.36 -3.59
N ASN A 53 6.35 -34.69 -4.57
CA ASN A 53 4.99 -34.97 -5.06
C ASN A 53 4.99 -35.86 -6.32
N GLY A 54 6.11 -36.49 -6.68
CA GLY A 54 6.23 -37.37 -7.86
C GLY A 54 6.33 -36.66 -9.21
N ILE A 55 6.33 -35.32 -9.23
CA ILE A 55 6.43 -34.52 -10.46
C ILE A 55 7.89 -34.23 -10.78
N LYS A 56 8.34 -34.57 -12.00
CA LYS A 56 9.71 -34.28 -12.48
C LYS A 56 9.87 -32.77 -12.72
N ARG A 57 10.86 -32.16 -12.05
CA ARG A 57 11.19 -30.73 -12.13
C ARG A 57 12.56 -30.54 -12.76
N ILE A 58 12.67 -29.50 -13.58
CA ILE A 58 13.91 -29.12 -14.26
C ILE A 58 14.37 -27.80 -13.65
N ASP A 59 15.45 -27.83 -12.87
CA ASP A 59 16.09 -26.62 -12.37
C ASP A 59 16.98 -26.03 -13.48
N ARG A 60 16.70 -24.79 -13.86
CA ARG A 60 17.42 -24.06 -14.93
C ARG A 60 18.53 -23.15 -14.37
N SER A 61 18.64 -23.03 -13.04
CA SER A 61 19.56 -22.14 -12.34
C SER A 61 20.96 -22.73 -12.12
N GLY A 62 21.12 -24.05 -12.28
CA GLY A 62 22.41 -24.73 -12.09
C GLY A 62 22.75 -25.06 -10.62
N ALA A 63 21.86 -24.78 -9.68
CA ALA A 63 22.02 -25.19 -8.29
C ALA A 63 21.71 -26.68 -8.12
N GLN A 64 22.67 -27.45 -7.62
CA GLN A 64 22.47 -28.86 -7.29
C GLN A 64 21.76 -29.01 -5.93
N GLN A 65 20.84 -29.96 -5.90
CA GLN A 65 20.22 -30.64 -4.75
C GLN A 65 19.00 -30.01 -4.07
N GLY A 66 17.91 -30.78 -4.18
CA GLY A 66 16.80 -30.76 -3.25
C GLY A 66 17.24 -31.24 -1.87
N GLY A 67 17.18 -30.33 -0.91
CA GLY A 67 17.00 -30.63 0.50
C GLY A 67 15.69 -29.99 0.92
N ALA A 68 14.85 -30.74 1.65
CA ALA A 68 13.64 -30.22 2.27
C ALA A 68 14.01 -29.12 3.27
N THR A 69 14.00 -27.87 2.83
CA THR A 69 14.03 -26.72 3.72
C THR A 69 12.63 -26.59 4.32
N LYS A 70 12.49 -26.98 5.59
CA LYS A 70 11.41 -26.49 6.45
C LYS A 70 11.32 -24.98 6.20
N ARG A 71 10.14 -24.47 5.85
CA ARG A 71 9.86 -23.04 5.85
C ARG A 71 10.13 -22.55 7.27
N THR A 72 11.33 -22.06 7.52
CA THR A 72 11.60 -21.14 8.61
C THR A 72 10.63 -19.98 8.41
N ALA A 73 9.99 -19.57 9.51
CA ALA A 73 9.20 -18.35 9.56
C ALA A 73 9.93 -17.24 8.79
N ALA A 74 9.20 -16.46 8.00
CA ALA A 74 9.76 -15.33 7.28
C ALA A 74 10.64 -14.55 8.26
N VAL A 75 11.95 -14.58 8.04
CA VAL A 75 12.91 -13.80 8.82
C VAL A 75 12.43 -12.36 8.63
N GLN A 76 11.89 -11.75 9.69
CA GLN A 76 11.58 -10.33 9.66
C GLN A 76 12.89 -9.63 9.34
N VAL A 77 12.99 -9.08 8.14
CA VAL A 77 14.16 -8.29 7.74
C VAL A 77 14.14 -7.07 8.65
N GLN A 78 14.99 -7.10 9.67
CA GLN A 78 15.11 -6.02 10.63
C GLN A 78 15.85 -4.89 9.92
N LEU A 79 15.11 -3.88 9.49
CA LEU A 79 15.68 -2.69 8.84
C LEU A 79 16.70 -2.03 9.78
N PRO A 80 17.82 -1.49 9.26
CA PRO A 80 18.80 -0.77 10.05
C PRO A 80 18.14 0.39 10.80
N LEU A 81 18.46 0.50 12.09
CA LEU A 81 17.97 1.57 12.94
C LEU A 81 18.75 2.86 12.64
N HIS A 82 18.05 3.89 12.20
CA HIS A 82 18.53 5.26 12.02
C HIS A 82 18.26 6.06 13.29
N GLN A 83 19.30 6.69 13.82
CA GLN A 83 19.22 7.52 15.02
C GLN A 83 19.89 8.86 14.78
N VAL A 84 19.25 9.92 15.28
CA VAL A 84 19.80 11.28 15.31
C VAL A 84 19.79 11.74 16.76
N PRO A 85 20.83 11.44 17.56
CA PRO A 85 20.84 11.76 18.99
C PRO A 85 20.77 13.27 19.25
N ALA A 86 21.54 14.05 18.48
CA ALA A 86 21.61 15.51 18.57
C ALA A 86 21.46 16.12 17.17
N PRO A 87 20.23 16.46 16.75
CA PRO A 87 20.02 17.03 15.42
C PRO A 87 20.59 18.44 15.32
N ALA A 88 21.32 18.72 14.23
CA ALA A 88 21.82 20.07 13.94
C ALA A 88 20.69 21.03 13.56
N PHE A 89 19.59 20.51 13.03
CA PHE A 89 18.39 21.24 12.64
C PHE A 89 17.21 20.28 12.51
N TYR A 90 16.00 20.84 12.46
CA TYR A 90 14.76 20.08 12.22
C TYR A 90 14.20 20.35 10.82
N ILE A 91 13.65 19.31 10.21
CA ILE A 91 12.72 19.39 9.09
C ILE A 91 11.35 19.00 9.62
N ASN A 92 10.44 19.96 9.69
CA ASN A 92 9.12 19.72 10.26
C ASN A 92 8.14 19.27 9.17
N VAL A 93 7.38 18.23 9.48
CA VAL A 93 6.37 17.65 8.58
C VAL A 93 5.03 17.67 9.31
N VAL A 94 4.00 18.22 8.66
CA VAL A 94 2.62 18.15 9.14
C VAL A 94 1.84 17.24 8.19
N PRO A 95 1.74 15.92 8.48
CA PRO A 95 0.97 15.02 7.65
C PRO A 95 -0.54 15.30 7.77
N ASP A 96 -1.30 14.97 6.73
CA ASP A 96 -2.76 15.10 6.72
C ASP A 96 -3.43 14.09 7.65
N MET A 97 -2.89 12.87 7.66
CA MET A 97 -3.38 11.75 8.47
C MET A 97 -4.89 11.51 8.36
N VAL A 98 -5.42 11.47 7.14
CA VAL A 98 -6.85 11.15 6.91
C VAL A 98 -7.20 9.84 7.62
N GLY A 99 -8.22 9.86 8.47
CA GLY A 99 -8.62 8.68 9.28
C GLY A 99 -7.68 8.34 10.45
N GLY A 100 -6.73 9.22 10.77
CA GLY A 100 -5.73 9.03 11.82
C GLY A 100 -4.55 8.15 11.41
N ARG A 101 -4.29 8.00 10.11
CA ARG A 101 -3.19 7.18 9.56
C ARG A 101 -2.44 7.90 8.45
N LEU A 102 -1.16 7.59 8.28
CA LEU A 102 -0.38 8.12 7.17
C LEU A 102 -0.96 7.60 5.84
N SER A 103 -1.29 8.54 4.96
CA SER A 103 -1.65 8.28 3.57
C SER A 103 -0.42 7.96 2.72
N SER A 104 -0.60 7.62 1.44
CA SER A 104 0.52 7.55 0.49
C SER A 104 1.21 8.90 0.34
N HIS A 105 0.44 9.98 0.22
CA HIS A 105 0.96 11.35 0.12
C HIS A 105 1.80 11.73 1.34
N ASP A 106 1.36 11.37 2.55
CA ASP A 106 2.13 11.63 3.77
C ASP A 106 3.48 10.88 3.76
N ARG A 107 3.50 9.65 3.22
CA ARG A 107 4.75 8.87 3.10
C ARG A 107 5.71 9.45 2.07
N ASP A 108 5.21 9.93 0.92
CA ASP A 108 6.01 10.63 -0.07
C ASP A 108 6.62 11.91 0.55
N LEU A 109 5.82 12.64 1.33
CA LEU A 109 6.24 13.87 2.01
C LEU A 109 7.35 13.60 3.04
N LEU A 110 7.21 12.52 3.83
CA LEU A 110 8.23 12.10 4.78
C LEU A 110 9.51 11.62 4.08
N GLY A 111 9.39 10.95 2.93
CA GLY A 111 10.53 10.64 2.05
C GLY A 111 11.28 11.90 1.62
N LEU A 112 10.55 12.94 1.19
CA LEU A 112 11.13 14.24 0.82
C LEU A 112 11.79 14.93 2.01
N ALA A 113 11.15 14.88 3.19
CA ALA A 113 11.71 15.42 4.43
C ALA A 113 13.02 14.73 4.81
N ARG A 114 13.11 13.41 4.63
CA ARG A 114 14.33 12.64 4.89
C ARG A 114 15.46 13.04 3.96
N GLN A 115 15.18 13.26 2.67
CA GLN A 115 16.17 13.76 1.71
C GLN A 115 16.73 15.13 2.13
N LEU A 116 15.88 16.03 2.64
CA LEU A 116 16.29 17.35 3.15
C LEU A 116 17.06 17.27 4.47
N ALA A 117 16.70 16.33 5.34
CA ALA A 117 17.33 16.15 6.64
C ALA A 117 18.77 15.64 6.51
N GLY A 118 19.04 14.75 5.54
CA GLY A 118 20.35 14.13 5.38
C GLY A 118 20.82 13.43 6.65
N SER A 119 22.12 13.28 6.86
CA SER A 119 22.67 12.63 8.08
C SER A 119 22.51 13.45 9.35
N ASP A 120 22.44 14.78 9.23
CA ASP A 120 22.65 15.69 10.37
C ASP A 120 21.35 16.31 10.92
N GLY A 121 20.28 16.28 10.12
CA GLY A 121 18.96 16.78 10.49
C GLY A 121 18.04 15.67 11.00
N ALA A 122 17.07 16.05 11.83
CA ALA A 122 15.97 15.18 12.25
C ALA A 122 14.66 15.58 11.56
N VAL A 123 13.88 14.58 11.14
CA VAL A 123 12.50 14.75 10.70
C VAL A 123 11.58 14.77 11.92
N LEU A 124 10.92 15.91 12.16
CA LEU A 124 9.92 16.08 13.21
C LEU A 124 8.51 16.04 12.61
N ALA A 125 7.76 14.98 12.88
CA ALA A 125 6.35 14.90 12.54
C ALA A 125 5.50 15.62 13.60
N VAL A 126 4.65 16.54 13.16
CA VAL A 126 3.70 17.28 14.00
C VAL A 126 2.29 16.81 13.67
N VAL A 127 1.67 16.10 14.61
CA VAL A 127 0.37 15.46 14.46
C VAL A 127 -0.66 16.17 15.34
N PHE A 128 -1.86 16.41 14.81
CA PHE A 128 -2.97 16.98 15.58
C PHE A 128 -3.97 15.90 15.99
N GLY A 129 -4.37 15.93 17.26
CA GLY A 129 -5.38 15.02 17.81
C GLY A 129 -4.91 13.57 17.94
N GLU A 130 -5.86 12.69 18.27
CA GLU A 130 -5.58 11.25 18.37
C GLU A 130 -5.28 10.64 17.00
N HIS A 131 -4.29 9.73 16.95
CA HIS A 131 -3.97 8.95 15.76
C HIS A 131 -3.97 7.45 16.04
N LYS A 132 -4.10 6.66 14.96
CA LYS A 132 -4.04 5.19 14.97
C LYS A 132 -2.82 4.65 14.23
N GLU A 133 -1.90 5.53 13.87
CA GLU A 133 -0.68 5.18 13.16
C GLU A 133 0.34 4.51 14.10
N SER A 134 0.98 3.45 13.61
CA SER A 134 2.04 2.71 14.29
C SER A 134 3.35 2.67 13.50
N ALA A 135 3.33 3.09 12.23
CA ALA A 135 4.43 2.94 11.27
C ALA A 135 5.24 4.23 11.07
N PHE A 136 5.24 5.16 12.02
CA PHE A 136 6.08 6.37 11.94
C PHE A 136 7.58 6.04 11.83
N ASP A 137 8.01 4.94 12.47
CA ASP A 137 9.39 4.47 12.47
C ASP A 137 9.87 4.06 11.08
N THR A 138 9.05 3.32 10.35
CA THR A 138 9.32 2.89 8.98
C THR A 138 9.00 3.96 7.95
N ALA A 139 8.26 5.01 8.33
CA ALA A 139 7.96 6.15 7.47
C ALA A 139 9.06 7.25 7.47
N GLY A 140 10.11 7.11 8.29
CA GLY A 140 11.24 8.06 8.30
C GLY A 140 11.18 9.16 9.35
N VAL A 141 10.34 9.01 10.38
CA VAL A 141 10.17 10.01 11.45
C VAL A 141 11.21 9.83 12.56
N ASP A 142 12.01 10.86 12.83
CA ASP A 142 13.01 10.83 13.92
C ASP A 142 12.44 11.34 15.25
N ARG A 143 11.50 12.29 15.19
CA ARG A 143 10.81 12.89 16.33
C ARG A 143 9.31 12.98 16.08
N LEU A 144 8.51 12.73 17.10
CA LEU A 144 7.05 12.83 17.02
C LEU A 144 6.53 13.82 18.06
N LEU A 145 5.86 14.87 17.61
CA LEU A 145 5.11 15.79 18.45
C LEU A 145 3.61 15.60 18.17
N VAL A 146 2.88 15.17 19.19
CA VAL A 146 1.42 15.08 19.15
C VAL A 146 0.85 16.29 19.88
N LEU A 147 0.05 17.09 19.17
CA LEU A 147 -0.72 18.20 19.72
C LEU A 147 -2.13 17.68 19.97
N ASP A 148 -2.34 17.14 21.16
CA ASP A 148 -3.61 16.65 21.65
C ASP A 148 -4.42 17.78 22.33
N GLY A 149 -5.73 17.56 22.46
CA GLY A 149 -6.65 18.50 23.08
C GLY A 149 -7.90 18.75 22.26
N HIS A 150 -9.03 18.89 22.96
CA HIS A 150 -10.35 19.16 22.36
C HIS A 150 -10.40 20.39 21.47
N GLU A 151 -9.47 21.34 21.65
CA GLU A 151 -9.34 22.53 20.81
C GLU A 151 -8.88 22.23 19.36
N PHE A 152 -8.30 21.04 19.12
CA PHE A 152 -7.87 20.58 17.80
C PHE A 152 -8.90 19.68 17.11
N ASP A 153 -9.96 19.30 17.82
CA ASP A 153 -11.04 18.47 17.28
C ASP A 153 -11.75 19.16 16.12
N GLY A 154 -12.22 18.36 15.17
CA GLY A 154 -12.92 18.83 13.98
C GLY A 154 -12.08 19.81 13.14
N TYR A 155 -12.78 20.67 12.39
CA TYR A 155 -12.17 21.70 11.56
C TYR A 155 -11.79 22.96 12.36
N SER A 156 -10.53 23.00 12.83
CA SER A 156 -9.99 24.02 13.75
C SER A 156 -8.75 24.78 13.21
N PRO A 157 -8.80 25.40 12.01
CA PRO A 157 -7.60 25.92 11.33
C PRO A 157 -6.86 27.01 12.12
N GLU A 158 -7.55 27.93 12.80
CA GLU A 158 -6.89 28.97 13.62
C GLU A 158 -6.09 28.36 14.78
N GLN A 159 -6.65 27.39 15.48
CA GLN A 159 -5.98 26.74 16.61
C GLN A 159 -4.78 25.91 16.13
N ARG A 160 -4.92 25.18 15.01
CA ARG A 160 -3.81 24.44 14.40
C ARG A 160 -2.65 25.37 14.00
N VAL A 161 -2.95 26.52 13.39
CA VAL A 161 -1.93 27.53 13.06
C VAL A 161 -1.23 28.07 14.31
N HIS A 162 -1.96 28.30 15.40
CA HIS A 162 -1.35 28.69 16.69
C HIS A 162 -0.39 27.61 17.22
N GLY A 163 -0.80 26.33 17.14
CA GLY A 163 0.07 25.20 17.46
C GLY A 163 1.35 25.22 16.63
N LEU A 164 1.24 25.30 15.29
CA LEU A 164 2.41 25.35 14.41
C LEU A 164 3.33 26.55 14.68
N ARG A 165 2.77 27.71 15.06
CA ARG A 165 3.56 28.90 15.46
C ARG A 165 4.36 28.64 16.74
N ALA A 166 3.80 27.92 17.71
CA ALA A 166 4.52 27.56 18.93
C ALA A 166 5.67 26.59 18.63
N VAL A 167 5.41 25.58 17.78
CA VAL A 167 6.45 24.65 17.30
C VAL A 167 7.55 25.40 16.56
N ASP A 168 7.20 26.34 15.68
CA ASP A 168 8.16 27.16 14.93
C ASP A 168 9.06 27.99 15.85
N ASN A 169 8.48 28.61 16.88
CA ASN A 169 9.24 29.38 17.87
C ASN A 169 10.18 28.50 18.72
N LEU A 170 9.77 27.27 19.05
CA LEU A 170 10.54 26.38 19.93
C LEU A 170 11.66 25.65 19.18
N PHE A 171 11.37 25.10 18.00
CA PHE A 171 12.31 24.24 17.26
C PHE A 171 13.07 24.98 16.16
N ASN A 172 12.63 26.17 15.75
CA ASN A 172 13.21 26.96 14.66
C ASN A 172 13.64 26.09 13.45
N PRO A 173 12.69 25.35 12.85
CA PRO A 173 13.02 24.37 11.82
C PRO A 173 13.54 25.03 10.55
N ARG A 174 14.41 24.32 9.84
CA ARG A 174 14.98 24.81 8.57
C ARG A 174 13.94 24.84 7.47
N HIS A 175 13.09 23.82 7.40
CA HIS A 175 11.98 23.73 6.47
C HIS A 175 10.72 23.17 7.13
N TRP A 176 9.57 23.62 6.64
CA TRP A 176 8.25 23.10 6.91
C TRP A 176 7.69 22.44 5.65
N LEU A 177 7.24 21.21 5.78
CA LEU A 177 6.63 20.42 4.71
C LEU A 177 5.20 20.07 5.10
N LEU A 178 4.26 20.38 4.21
CA LEU A 178 2.86 19.98 4.33
C LEU A 178 2.39 19.40 2.97
N PRO A 179 1.43 18.46 2.96
CA PRO A 179 0.77 18.04 1.73
C PRO A 179 0.07 19.25 1.09
N ASP A 180 0.23 19.50 -0.22
CA ASP A 180 -0.61 20.45 -0.97
C ASP A 180 -1.95 19.79 -1.36
N SER A 181 -2.59 19.17 -0.38
CA SER A 181 -3.83 18.42 -0.52
C SER A 181 -5.06 19.31 -0.36
N ARG A 182 -6.21 18.80 -0.80
CA ARG A 182 -7.52 19.42 -0.53
C ARG A 182 -8.06 19.05 0.85
N ASN A 183 -7.55 17.97 1.44
CA ASN A 183 -8.13 17.35 2.63
C ASN A 183 -7.62 17.97 3.94
N GLY A 184 -6.56 18.79 3.90
CA GLY A 184 -6.16 19.59 5.07
C GLY A 184 -4.90 20.42 4.84
N GLY A 185 -3.79 19.77 4.49
CA GLY A 185 -2.44 20.34 4.51
C GLY A 185 -2.27 21.55 3.62
N GLY A 186 -2.94 21.58 2.46
CA GLY A 186 -2.82 22.68 1.52
C GLY A 186 -3.37 23.98 2.10
N GLU A 187 -4.54 23.92 2.71
CA GLU A 187 -5.19 25.08 3.31
C GLU A 187 -4.46 25.52 4.59
N LEU A 188 -4.20 24.57 5.50
CA LEU A 188 -3.46 24.82 6.75
C LEU A 188 -2.09 25.44 6.47
N GLY A 189 -1.35 24.89 5.51
CA GLY A 189 -0.02 25.37 5.13
C GLY A 189 -0.03 26.78 4.55
N ARG A 190 -1.06 27.16 3.78
CA ARG A 190 -1.22 28.55 3.29
C ARG A 190 -1.54 29.53 4.42
N ARG A 191 -2.40 29.15 5.36
CA ARG A 191 -2.69 29.97 6.55
C ARG A 191 -1.46 30.13 7.44
N PHE A 192 -0.72 29.06 7.64
CA PHE A 192 0.51 29.08 8.41
C PHE A 192 1.60 29.92 7.72
N ALA A 193 1.76 29.82 6.40
CA ALA A 193 2.66 30.69 5.64
C ALA A 193 2.32 32.17 5.83
N ALA A 194 1.03 32.52 5.76
CA ALA A 194 0.56 33.88 6.01
C ALA A 194 0.86 34.36 7.43
N SER A 195 0.71 33.49 8.44
CA SER A 195 1.05 33.84 9.83
C SER A 195 2.56 33.99 10.06
N LEU A 196 3.39 33.29 9.29
CA LEU A 196 4.84 33.48 9.23
C LEU A 196 5.27 34.71 8.41
N LYS A 197 4.37 35.26 7.58
CA LYS A 197 4.69 36.25 6.53
C LYS A 197 5.74 35.75 5.51
N GLU A 198 5.71 34.45 5.25
CA GLU A 198 6.61 33.76 4.33
C GLU A 198 5.84 33.35 3.06
N ARG A 199 6.53 33.36 1.91
CA ARG A 199 5.92 32.91 0.65
C ARG A 199 6.20 31.41 0.46
N PRO A 200 5.16 30.54 0.47
CA PRO A 200 5.37 29.11 0.26
C PRO A 200 5.76 28.80 -1.19
N ALA A 201 6.43 27.67 -1.40
CA ALA A 201 6.38 26.98 -2.69
C ALA A 201 5.21 26.00 -2.67
N THR A 202 4.41 25.99 -3.73
CA THR A 202 3.20 25.18 -3.83
C THR A 202 3.34 24.15 -4.95
N ARG A 203 2.61 23.05 -4.84
CA ARG A 203 2.65 21.93 -5.79
C ARG A 203 4.06 21.45 -6.11
N VAL A 204 4.94 21.45 -5.10
CA VAL A 204 6.33 21.01 -5.26
C VAL A 204 6.34 19.50 -5.44
N TRP A 205 6.84 19.03 -6.57
CA TRP A 205 6.94 17.59 -6.86
C TRP A 205 8.40 17.12 -6.85
N GLN A 206 9.37 18.03 -6.76
CA GLN A 206 10.78 17.67 -6.70
C GLN A 206 11.62 18.76 -6.02
N ILE A 207 12.63 18.34 -5.26
CA ILE A 207 13.69 19.20 -4.74
C ILE A 207 15.04 18.71 -5.27
N LYS A 208 15.88 19.64 -5.71
CA LYS A 208 17.24 19.37 -6.21
C LYS A 208 18.20 20.39 -5.61
N GLY A 209 19.06 19.93 -4.70
CA GLY A 209 19.99 20.81 -3.99
C GLY A 209 19.22 21.90 -3.25
N ASN A 210 19.48 23.17 -3.59
CA ASN A 210 18.83 24.32 -2.98
C ASN A 210 17.70 24.92 -3.83
N GLU A 211 17.13 24.13 -4.75
CA GLU A 211 16.00 24.53 -5.59
C GLU A 211 14.83 23.56 -5.44
N CYS A 212 13.62 24.09 -5.49
CA CYS A 212 12.39 23.31 -5.58
C CYS A 212 11.70 23.55 -6.93
N ILE A 213 11.09 22.49 -7.46
CA ILE A 213 10.34 22.51 -8.73
C ILE A 213 8.88 22.20 -8.41
N GLY A 214 7.98 23.09 -8.81
CA GLY A 214 6.54 22.92 -8.60
C GLY A 214 5.73 23.10 -9.88
N ARG A 215 4.53 22.49 -9.91
CA ARG A 215 3.61 22.57 -11.05
C ARG A 215 2.93 23.95 -11.11
N ALA A 216 3.03 24.61 -12.26
CA ALA A 216 2.42 25.91 -12.57
C ALA A 216 1.53 25.83 -13.82
N GLY A 217 0.90 26.94 -14.21
CA GLY A 217 0.16 27.04 -15.49
C GLY A 217 -1.00 26.04 -15.64
N ALA A 218 -1.67 25.70 -14.53
CA ALA A 218 -2.65 24.61 -14.45
C ALA A 218 -2.08 23.19 -14.74
N GLY A 219 -0.83 22.96 -14.37
CA GLY A 219 -0.15 21.66 -14.53
C GLY A 219 0.58 21.50 -15.86
N ARG A 220 0.66 22.56 -16.67
CA ARG A 220 1.30 22.53 -18.00
C ARG A 220 2.76 22.95 -17.99
N GLU A 221 3.21 23.53 -16.89
CA GLU A 221 4.54 24.13 -16.77
C GLU A 221 5.16 23.75 -15.43
N ASP A 222 6.49 23.69 -15.40
CA ASP A 222 7.27 23.57 -14.18
C ASP A 222 7.94 24.89 -13.85
N LEU A 223 7.81 25.31 -12.59
CA LEU A 223 8.46 26.50 -12.07
C LEU A 223 9.55 26.06 -11.07
N ALA A 224 10.81 26.30 -11.44
CA ALA A 224 11.94 26.17 -10.54
C ALA A 224 12.16 27.47 -9.76
N ARG A 225 12.47 27.36 -8.47
CA ARG A 225 12.85 28.49 -7.61
C ARG A 225 13.73 28.04 -6.46
N ALA A 226 14.42 28.99 -5.83
CA ALA A 226 15.17 28.73 -4.60
C ALA A 226 14.27 28.09 -3.52
N LEU A 227 14.83 27.12 -2.79
CA LEU A 227 14.16 26.34 -1.78
C LEU A 227 13.66 27.24 -0.63
N PRO A 228 12.34 27.39 -0.43
CA PRO A 228 11.82 28.24 0.63
C PRO A 228 11.79 27.50 1.97
N ARG A 229 11.55 28.27 3.03
CA ARG A 229 11.33 27.72 4.37
C ARG A 229 10.02 26.93 4.50
N LEU A 230 9.00 27.21 3.67
CA LEU A 230 7.72 26.50 3.71
C LEU A 230 7.33 25.93 2.34
N ILE A 231 7.05 24.63 2.32
CA ILE A 231 6.87 23.82 1.12
C ILE A 231 5.53 23.09 1.24
N LEU A 232 4.63 23.34 0.28
CA LEU A 232 3.43 22.55 0.07
C LEU A 232 3.72 21.59 -1.08
N ALA A 233 3.91 20.31 -0.75
CA ALA A 233 4.36 19.30 -1.71
C ALA A 233 3.17 18.60 -2.38
N ALA A 234 3.27 18.39 -3.69
CA ALA A 234 2.33 17.55 -4.43
C ALA A 234 2.50 16.07 -4.03
N VAL A 235 1.56 15.23 -4.45
CA VAL A 235 1.71 13.77 -4.40
C VAL A 235 2.94 13.34 -5.21
N GLU A 236 3.53 12.20 -4.89
CA GLU A 236 4.69 11.63 -5.59
C GLU A 236 5.90 12.59 -5.60
N CYS A 237 6.05 13.40 -4.54
CA CYS A 237 7.15 14.36 -4.44
C CYS A 237 8.52 13.74 -4.14
N ALA A 238 8.53 12.52 -3.60
CA ALA A 238 9.70 11.68 -3.36
C ALA A 238 9.24 10.23 -3.16
N ASP A 239 10.19 9.30 -3.29
CA ASP A 239 9.96 7.90 -2.90
C ASP A 239 9.81 7.79 -1.37
N PRO A 240 8.83 7.02 -0.86
CA PRO A 240 8.72 6.70 0.56
C PRO A 240 9.97 6.02 1.12
N VAL A 241 10.27 6.30 2.39
CA VAL A 241 11.31 5.57 3.14
C VAL A 241 10.94 4.08 3.19
N SER A 242 11.89 3.21 2.86
CA SER A 242 11.67 1.75 2.80
C SER A 242 12.88 0.93 3.24
N ASP A 243 14.02 1.57 3.46
CA ASP A 243 15.32 0.95 3.72
C ASP A 243 15.80 1.13 5.17
N THR A 244 15.19 2.03 5.94
CA THR A 244 15.56 2.31 7.33
C THR A 244 14.35 2.26 8.26
N ARG A 245 14.63 1.99 9.55
CA ARG A 245 13.68 2.19 10.65
C ARG A 245 14.21 3.29 11.56
N HIS A 246 13.36 4.18 12.04
CA HIS A 246 13.73 5.33 12.86
C HIS A 246 13.29 5.16 14.31
N GLU A 247 13.90 5.91 15.21
CA GLU A 247 13.67 5.79 16.66
C GLU A 247 12.35 6.43 17.13
N VAL A 248 11.82 7.43 16.41
CA VAL A 248 10.57 8.14 16.72
C VAL A 248 10.51 8.62 18.18
N LEU A 249 11.46 9.45 18.61
CA LEU A 249 11.44 9.94 19.99
C LEU A 249 10.28 10.93 20.19
N PRO A 250 9.45 10.77 21.23
CA PRO A 250 8.38 11.71 21.53
C PRO A 250 8.96 13.06 21.95
N VAL A 251 8.29 14.13 21.55
CA VAL A 251 8.63 15.50 21.85
C VAL A 251 7.37 16.21 22.35
N GLU A 252 7.52 17.06 23.35
CA GLU A 252 6.43 17.83 23.94
C GLU A 252 6.67 19.34 23.78
N LEU A 253 5.58 20.11 23.68
CA LEU A 253 5.65 21.55 23.83
C LEU A 253 5.73 21.88 25.33
N SER A 254 6.79 22.59 25.72
CA SER A 254 6.99 23.04 27.10
C SER A 254 6.07 24.19 27.54
N THR A 255 5.23 24.70 26.63
CA THR A 255 4.39 25.88 26.84
C THR A 255 2.92 25.58 26.56
N THR A 256 2.03 26.06 27.43
CA THR A 256 0.59 25.99 27.21
C THR A 256 0.19 26.84 26.01
N LEU A 257 -0.54 26.24 25.07
CA LEU A 257 -1.05 26.94 23.90
C LEU A 257 -2.24 27.83 24.31
N ALA A 258 -2.16 29.11 23.97
CA ALA A 258 -3.29 30.00 24.14
C ALA A 258 -4.43 29.60 23.19
N ARG A 259 -5.63 29.38 23.75
CA ARG A 259 -6.81 29.02 22.97
C ARG A 259 -7.20 30.17 22.04
N SER A 260 -7.36 29.85 20.76
CA SER A 260 -7.95 30.72 19.77
C SER A 260 -9.46 30.50 19.73
N LEU A 261 -10.24 31.59 19.71
CA LEU A 261 -11.69 31.48 19.56
C LEU A 261 -12.00 31.08 18.10
N PRO A 262 -12.71 29.96 17.87
CA PRO A 262 -13.06 29.55 16.51
C PRO A 262 -13.99 30.58 15.89
N ARG A 263 -13.67 31.01 14.66
CA ARG A 263 -14.54 31.87 13.84
C ARG A 263 -15.34 31.07 12.82
N ILE A 264 -15.02 29.79 12.69
CA ILE A 264 -15.67 28.84 11.82
C ILE A 264 -16.30 27.79 12.72
N GLU A 265 -17.57 27.52 12.50
CA GLU A 265 -18.29 26.43 13.16
C GLU A 265 -18.28 25.22 12.23
N ASP A 266 -17.73 24.11 12.70
CA ASP A 266 -17.76 22.84 12.00
C ASP A 266 -19.12 22.18 12.22
N LEU A 267 -19.92 22.07 11.16
CA LEU A 267 -21.22 21.39 11.18
C LEU A 267 -21.12 19.87 10.94
N GLY A 268 -19.89 19.35 10.87
CA GLY A 268 -19.60 17.94 10.66
C GLY A 268 -19.53 17.54 9.20
N ALA A 269 -19.09 16.30 8.97
CA ALA A 269 -18.99 15.73 7.63
C ALA A 269 -20.38 15.47 7.03
N VAL A 270 -20.56 15.88 5.77
CA VAL A 270 -21.74 15.51 4.98
C VAL A 270 -21.55 14.10 4.43
N THR A 271 -22.61 13.29 4.49
CA THR A 271 -22.60 11.95 3.89
C THR A 271 -22.44 12.07 2.38
N VAL A 272 -21.29 11.61 1.88
CA VAL A 272 -21.06 11.39 0.45
C VAL A 272 -21.47 9.98 0.08
N ASP A 273 -21.94 9.79 -1.15
CA ASP A 273 -22.20 8.46 -1.69
C ASP A 273 -20.92 7.62 -1.61
N PRO A 274 -20.91 6.49 -0.87
CA PRO A 274 -19.76 5.60 -0.79
C PRO A 274 -19.28 5.10 -2.15
N GLY A 275 -20.18 5.05 -3.14
CA GLY A 275 -19.88 4.76 -4.54
C GLY A 275 -19.12 5.87 -5.26
N ALA A 276 -19.07 7.09 -4.75
CA ALA A 276 -18.28 8.17 -5.36
C ALA A 276 -16.85 8.25 -4.80
N ILE A 277 -16.54 7.49 -3.72
CA ILE A 277 -15.24 7.53 -3.05
C ILE A 277 -14.20 6.73 -3.84
N PRO A 278 -13.02 7.31 -4.16
CA PRO A 278 -11.89 6.57 -4.71
C PRO A 278 -11.47 5.42 -3.80
N MET A 279 -11.27 4.22 -4.35
CA MET A 279 -10.93 3.01 -3.59
C MET A 279 -9.68 3.16 -2.70
N ALA A 280 -8.69 3.94 -3.15
CA ALA A 280 -7.46 4.17 -2.38
C ALA A 280 -7.69 4.98 -1.08
N GLU A 281 -8.76 5.76 -1.03
CA GLU A 281 -9.11 6.62 0.12
C GLU A 281 -10.25 6.03 0.96
N ALA A 282 -10.87 4.94 0.51
CA ALA A 282 -12.02 4.35 1.17
C ALA A 282 -11.63 3.71 2.52
N GLU A 283 -12.24 4.20 3.61
CA GLU A 283 -12.01 3.66 4.95
C GLU A 283 -12.71 2.31 5.19
N PHE A 284 -13.83 2.07 4.52
CA PHE A 284 -14.61 0.84 4.65
C PHE A 284 -14.92 0.28 3.26
N ILE A 285 -14.31 -0.86 2.94
CA ILE A 285 -14.46 -1.51 1.65
C ILE A 285 -15.20 -2.85 1.82
N PHE A 286 -16.24 -3.03 1.02
CA PHE A 286 -16.97 -4.29 0.90
C PHE A 286 -16.69 -4.88 -0.49
N SER A 287 -15.91 -5.95 -0.54
CA SER A 287 -15.32 -6.46 -1.78
C SER A 287 -15.85 -7.84 -2.17
N GLY A 288 -16.28 -7.97 -3.43
CA GLY A 288 -16.82 -9.20 -4.00
C GLY A 288 -15.80 -10.00 -4.83
N GLY A 289 -15.87 -11.32 -4.76
CA GLY A 289 -15.07 -12.25 -5.56
C GLY A 289 -15.92 -13.21 -6.39
N ASN A 290 -15.24 -14.18 -7.00
CA ASN A 290 -15.87 -15.25 -7.79
C ASN A 290 -16.90 -16.09 -6.99
N GLY A 291 -16.79 -16.12 -5.66
CA GLY A 291 -17.75 -16.82 -4.80
C GLY A 291 -19.09 -16.09 -4.60
N VAL A 292 -19.25 -14.88 -5.13
CA VAL A 292 -20.53 -14.15 -5.10
C VAL A 292 -21.42 -14.67 -6.22
N LYS A 293 -22.58 -15.22 -5.83
CA LYS A 293 -23.59 -15.73 -6.78
C LYS A 293 -24.73 -14.76 -7.04
N ASP A 294 -25.06 -13.95 -6.04
CA ASP A 294 -26.14 -12.97 -6.09
C ASP A 294 -25.53 -11.57 -5.93
N TRP A 295 -25.26 -10.92 -7.06
CA TRP A 295 -24.65 -9.59 -7.10
C TRP A 295 -25.63 -8.49 -6.72
N ASP A 296 -26.93 -8.67 -6.98
CA ASP A 296 -27.95 -7.71 -6.55
C ASP A 296 -27.99 -7.63 -5.01
N LEU A 297 -27.91 -8.78 -4.33
CA LEU A 297 -27.80 -8.83 -2.88
C LEU A 297 -26.46 -8.25 -2.38
N PHE A 298 -25.37 -8.46 -3.10
CA PHE A 298 -24.08 -7.86 -2.78
C PHE A 298 -24.17 -6.33 -2.78
N HIS A 299 -24.71 -5.72 -3.85
CA HIS A 299 -24.86 -4.26 -3.95
C HIS A 299 -25.80 -3.70 -2.87
N GLN A 300 -26.92 -4.39 -2.60
CA GLN A 300 -27.83 -4.01 -1.51
C GLN A 300 -27.13 -4.06 -0.14
N THR A 301 -26.25 -5.04 0.07
CA THR A 301 -25.51 -5.15 1.32
C THR A 301 -24.46 -4.04 1.45
N ALA A 302 -23.75 -3.72 0.38
CA ALA A 302 -22.78 -2.61 0.38
C ALA A 302 -23.47 -1.27 0.70
N ALA A 303 -24.61 -1.00 0.06
CA ALA A 303 -25.42 0.19 0.34
C ALA A 303 -25.96 0.20 1.79
N ALA A 304 -26.44 -0.96 2.28
CA ALA A 304 -26.88 -1.08 3.66
C ALA A 304 -25.74 -0.79 4.64
N LEU A 305 -24.52 -1.25 4.38
CA LEU A 305 -23.35 -1.00 5.20
C LEU A 305 -22.80 0.44 5.07
N GLY A 306 -23.10 1.13 3.97
CA GLY A 306 -22.45 2.39 3.63
C GLY A 306 -20.98 2.21 3.26
N ALA A 307 -20.63 1.04 2.71
CA ALA A 307 -19.26 0.69 2.34
C ALA A 307 -18.99 0.99 0.86
N THR A 308 -17.75 1.33 0.53
CA THR A 308 -17.30 1.44 -0.86
C THR A 308 -17.14 0.05 -1.46
N GLU A 309 -17.72 -0.17 -2.63
CA GLU A 309 -17.67 -1.47 -3.31
C GLU A 309 -16.29 -1.74 -3.91
N GLY A 310 -15.76 -2.93 -3.66
CA GLY A 310 -14.55 -3.44 -4.30
C GLY A 310 -14.80 -4.76 -5.03
N ALA A 311 -13.87 -5.16 -5.88
CA ALA A 311 -13.94 -6.45 -6.55
C ALA A 311 -12.56 -7.10 -6.73
N SER A 312 -12.53 -8.43 -6.70
CA SER A 312 -11.38 -9.18 -7.20
C SER A 312 -11.28 -9.07 -8.72
N ARG A 313 -10.09 -9.30 -9.27
CA ARG A 313 -9.89 -9.34 -10.72
C ARG A 313 -10.86 -10.26 -11.45
N VAL A 314 -11.14 -11.44 -10.91
CA VAL A 314 -12.05 -12.41 -11.55
C VAL A 314 -13.46 -11.81 -11.69
N ALA A 315 -13.97 -11.16 -10.64
CA ALA A 315 -15.28 -10.52 -10.69
C ALA A 315 -15.35 -9.35 -11.69
N VAL A 316 -14.25 -8.62 -11.90
CA VAL A 316 -14.15 -7.57 -12.92
C VAL A 316 -14.07 -8.17 -14.32
N ASP A 317 -13.22 -9.18 -14.51
CA ASP A 317 -13.03 -9.86 -15.79
C ASP A 317 -14.34 -10.54 -16.25
N ASP A 318 -15.16 -11.03 -15.31
CA ASP A 318 -16.51 -11.59 -15.55
C ASP A 318 -17.61 -10.53 -15.76
N GLY A 319 -17.28 -9.24 -15.62
CA GLY A 319 -18.18 -8.13 -15.90
C GLY A 319 -19.13 -7.74 -14.77
N PHE A 320 -18.95 -8.27 -13.55
CA PHE A 320 -19.78 -7.92 -12.40
C PHE A 320 -19.42 -6.57 -11.77
N MET A 321 -18.23 -6.05 -12.04
CA MET A 321 -17.78 -4.79 -11.48
C MET A 321 -16.85 -4.06 -12.45
N ALA A 322 -16.84 -2.73 -12.39
CA ALA A 322 -15.94 -1.89 -13.17
C ALA A 322 -14.48 -2.04 -12.73
N ARG A 323 -13.55 -1.77 -13.65
CA ARG A 323 -12.10 -1.99 -13.46
C ARG A 323 -11.47 -1.08 -12.41
N ASP A 324 -12.06 0.10 -12.19
CA ASP A 324 -11.69 1.04 -11.13
C ASP A 324 -12.05 0.54 -9.72
N ARG A 325 -12.79 -0.58 -9.60
CA ARG A 325 -13.04 -1.27 -8.33
C ARG A 325 -12.14 -2.48 -8.10
N GLN A 326 -11.25 -2.79 -9.04
CA GLN A 326 -10.38 -3.95 -8.94
C GLN A 326 -9.34 -3.75 -7.83
N VAL A 327 -9.30 -4.66 -6.86
CA VAL A 327 -8.30 -4.69 -5.79
C VAL A 327 -7.23 -5.75 -6.09
N GLY A 328 -5.96 -5.41 -5.83
CA GLY A 328 -4.83 -6.33 -5.93
C GLY A 328 -3.62 -5.73 -6.66
N ALA A 329 -2.56 -6.53 -6.85
CA ALA A 329 -1.27 -6.09 -7.40
C ALA A 329 -1.35 -5.45 -8.79
N SER A 330 -2.35 -5.82 -9.60
CA SER A 330 -2.62 -5.23 -10.92
C SER A 330 -3.83 -4.28 -10.95
N GLY A 331 -4.41 -4.02 -9.78
CA GLY A 331 -5.48 -3.06 -9.55
C GLY A 331 -5.06 -2.02 -8.52
N ILE A 332 -6.01 -1.58 -7.71
CA ILE A 332 -5.80 -0.56 -6.69
C ILE A 332 -5.33 -1.23 -5.39
N TRP A 333 -4.33 -0.61 -4.77
CA TRP A 333 -3.88 -0.94 -3.42
C TRP A 333 -4.69 -0.11 -2.43
N VAL A 334 -5.18 -0.75 -1.38
CA VAL A 334 -6.12 -0.14 -0.45
C VAL A 334 -5.63 -0.25 0.99
N THR A 335 -5.85 0.81 1.75
CA THR A 335 -5.44 0.94 3.16
C THR A 335 -6.66 1.12 4.07
N ALA A 336 -7.75 0.41 3.76
CA ALA A 336 -9.01 0.53 4.47
C ALA A 336 -8.86 0.14 5.95
N ARG A 337 -9.65 0.78 6.81
CA ARG A 337 -9.79 0.40 8.21
C ARG A 337 -10.47 -0.96 8.33
N VAL A 338 -11.52 -1.17 7.55
CA VAL A 338 -12.25 -2.43 7.47
C VAL A 338 -12.35 -2.85 6.01
N TYR A 339 -11.95 -4.09 5.73
CA TYR A 339 -12.05 -4.74 4.43
C TYR A 339 -12.84 -6.03 4.57
N VAL A 340 -14.02 -6.11 3.97
CA VAL A 340 -14.85 -7.32 3.98
C VAL A 340 -14.70 -8.02 2.63
N ALA A 341 -14.16 -9.23 2.64
CA ALA A 341 -13.95 -10.07 1.48
C ALA A 341 -15.05 -11.13 1.36
N VAL A 342 -15.92 -10.99 0.37
CA VAL A 342 -17.03 -11.94 0.12
C VAL A 342 -16.69 -12.82 -1.07
N GLY A 343 -16.53 -14.12 -0.85
CA GLY A 343 -16.25 -15.09 -1.91
C GLY A 343 -14.90 -14.88 -2.62
N ILE A 344 -13.90 -14.32 -1.92
CA ILE A 344 -12.54 -14.11 -2.45
C ILE A 344 -11.62 -15.21 -1.89
N SER A 345 -10.94 -15.95 -2.77
CA SER A 345 -10.04 -17.04 -2.37
C SER A 345 -8.71 -16.55 -1.77
N GLY A 346 -8.29 -15.32 -2.09
CA GLY A 346 -7.08 -14.71 -1.57
C GLY A 346 -5.81 -15.09 -2.32
N ALA A 347 -5.84 -15.07 -3.66
CA ALA A 347 -4.60 -15.18 -4.45
C ALA A 347 -3.57 -14.14 -3.98
N ILE A 348 -2.28 -14.47 -4.03
CA ILE A 348 -1.18 -13.62 -3.54
C ILE A 348 -1.27 -12.20 -4.08
N GLN A 349 -1.65 -12.06 -5.36
CA GLN A 349 -1.83 -10.76 -6.02
C GLN A 349 -2.93 -9.93 -5.36
N HIS A 350 -4.04 -10.56 -4.96
CA HIS A 350 -5.12 -9.86 -4.25
C HIS A 350 -4.67 -9.46 -2.84
N LEU A 351 -4.02 -10.39 -2.13
CA LEU A 351 -3.55 -10.16 -0.75
C LEU A 351 -2.53 -9.03 -0.65
N GLN A 352 -1.66 -8.87 -1.66
CA GLN A 352 -0.74 -7.74 -1.75
C GLN A 352 -1.48 -6.39 -1.75
N GLY A 353 -2.59 -6.28 -2.47
CA GLY A 353 -3.37 -5.04 -2.57
C GLY A 353 -4.11 -4.66 -1.28
N ILE A 354 -4.33 -5.62 -0.37
CA ILE A 354 -4.98 -5.38 0.94
C ILE A 354 -4.01 -5.53 2.11
N GLY A 355 -2.69 -5.64 1.84
CA GLY A 355 -1.69 -5.96 2.85
C GLY A 355 -1.73 -4.99 4.04
N ALA A 356 -1.97 -3.71 3.76
CA ALA A 356 -2.02 -2.62 4.72
C ALA A 356 -3.43 -2.33 5.30
N CYS A 357 -4.43 -3.19 5.03
CA CYS A 357 -5.72 -3.10 5.71
C CYS A 357 -5.60 -3.58 7.16
N ASP A 358 -6.31 -2.90 8.07
CA ASP A 358 -6.23 -3.18 9.52
C ASP A 358 -7.11 -4.35 9.94
N LYS A 359 -8.40 -4.31 9.57
CA LYS A 359 -9.33 -5.40 9.85
C LYS A 359 -9.84 -6.01 8.57
N VAL A 360 -9.48 -7.27 8.35
CA VAL A 360 -9.95 -8.07 7.23
C VAL A 360 -10.99 -9.08 7.74
N VAL A 361 -12.20 -9.00 7.19
CA VAL A 361 -13.27 -9.96 7.46
C VAL A 361 -13.48 -10.82 6.22
N ALA A 362 -13.42 -12.14 6.34
CA ALA A 362 -13.63 -13.06 5.23
C ALA A 362 -14.97 -13.79 5.36
N ILE A 363 -15.75 -13.80 4.28
CA ILE A 363 -16.95 -14.62 4.12
C ILE A 363 -16.69 -15.57 2.95
N ASN A 364 -16.53 -16.86 3.23
CA ASN A 364 -16.25 -17.85 2.19
C ASN A 364 -16.82 -19.22 2.58
N LEU A 365 -17.15 -20.04 1.58
CA LEU A 365 -17.57 -21.43 1.82
C LEU A 365 -16.36 -22.34 2.12
N ASP A 366 -15.20 -22.06 1.52
CA ASP A 366 -14.00 -22.88 1.68
C ASP A 366 -13.17 -22.41 2.88
N PRO A 367 -13.07 -23.19 3.97
CA PRO A 367 -12.26 -22.84 5.14
C PRO A 367 -10.74 -22.88 4.88
N GLY A 368 -10.30 -23.48 3.78
CA GLY A 368 -8.89 -23.66 3.44
C GLY A 368 -8.27 -22.51 2.64
N CYS A 369 -9.07 -21.53 2.20
CA CYS A 369 -8.60 -20.48 1.29
C CYS A 369 -7.64 -19.51 1.96
N ASP A 370 -6.72 -18.92 1.19
CA ASP A 370 -5.67 -18.04 1.74
C ASP A 370 -6.23 -16.73 2.31
N MET A 371 -7.39 -16.27 1.83
CA MET A 371 -8.07 -15.10 2.41
C MET A 371 -8.44 -15.32 3.89
N ILE A 372 -8.90 -16.51 4.28
CA ILE A 372 -9.24 -16.83 5.67
C ILE A 372 -8.01 -16.79 6.56
N LYS A 373 -6.85 -17.22 6.05
CA LYS A 373 -5.59 -17.14 6.79
C LYS A 373 -5.13 -15.70 7.03
N ARG A 374 -5.49 -14.77 6.14
CA ARG A 374 -5.20 -13.34 6.29
C ARG A 374 -6.22 -12.62 7.18
N ALA A 375 -7.46 -13.12 7.23
CA ALA A 375 -8.56 -12.45 7.89
C ALA A 375 -8.47 -12.48 9.42
N ASP A 376 -8.81 -11.35 10.04
CA ASP A 376 -8.94 -11.21 11.49
C ASP A 376 -10.24 -11.86 12.01
N LEU A 377 -11.27 -11.89 11.15
CA LEU A 377 -12.53 -12.58 11.41
C LEU A 377 -12.93 -13.37 10.15
N SER A 378 -13.24 -14.65 10.31
CA SER A 378 -13.70 -15.51 9.22
C SER A 378 -15.06 -16.10 9.52
N VAL A 379 -15.97 -16.02 8.55
CA VAL A 379 -17.30 -16.63 8.59
C VAL A 379 -17.38 -17.66 7.47
N ILE A 380 -17.51 -18.93 7.87
CA ILE A 380 -17.59 -20.05 6.92
C ILE A 380 -19.05 -20.37 6.66
N GLY A 381 -19.52 -20.11 5.45
CA GLY A 381 -20.92 -20.34 5.10
C GLY A 381 -21.32 -19.74 3.76
N ASP A 382 -22.58 -19.96 3.40
CA ASP A 382 -23.16 -19.40 2.18
C ASP A 382 -23.23 -17.87 2.28
N SER A 383 -22.69 -17.19 1.27
CA SER A 383 -22.62 -15.74 1.26
C SER A 383 -24.02 -15.11 1.29
N ALA A 384 -24.99 -15.63 0.53
CA ALA A 384 -26.32 -15.01 0.45
C ALA A 384 -27.09 -15.07 1.77
N GLU A 385 -26.97 -16.16 2.53
CA GLU A 385 -27.55 -16.26 3.87
C GLU A 385 -26.92 -15.24 4.84
N ILE A 386 -25.58 -15.15 4.82
CA ILE A 386 -24.83 -14.24 5.69
C ILE A 386 -25.14 -12.78 5.33
N LEU A 387 -25.18 -12.43 4.04
CA LEU A 387 -25.50 -11.08 3.58
C LEU A 387 -26.91 -10.65 4.01
N ARG A 388 -27.91 -11.53 3.87
CA ARG A 388 -29.28 -11.25 4.35
C ARG A 388 -29.32 -11.02 5.86
N ALA A 389 -28.65 -11.86 6.63
CA ALA A 389 -28.56 -11.70 8.08
C ALA A 389 -27.86 -10.38 8.47
N LEU A 390 -26.81 -10.00 7.73
CA LEU A 390 -26.06 -8.77 7.93
C LEU A 390 -26.92 -7.53 7.66
N ILE A 391 -27.67 -7.50 6.56
CA ILE A 391 -28.62 -6.41 6.26
C ILE A 391 -29.63 -6.27 7.40
N ALA A 392 -30.23 -7.37 7.85
CA ALA A 392 -31.20 -7.35 8.94
C ALA A 392 -30.60 -6.80 10.25
N ALA A 393 -29.37 -7.23 10.59
CA ALA A 393 -28.66 -6.76 11.77
C ALA A 393 -28.35 -5.25 11.70
N VAL A 394 -27.89 -4.77 10.53
CA VAL A 394 -27.60 -3.34 10.31
C VAL A 394 -28.87 -2.49 10.44
N GLN A 395 -29.98 -2.94 9.87
CA GLN A 395 -31.26 -2.26 9.98
C GLN A 395 -31.75 -2.22 11.44
N ALA A 396 -31.67 -3.33 12.17
CA ALA A 396 -32.02 -3.39 13.58
C ALA A 396 -31.16 -2.44 14.42
N HIS A 397 -29.84 -2.41 14.17
CA HIS A 397 -28.91 -1.52 14.87
C HIS A 397 -29.23 -0.04 14.61
N ARG A 398 -29.50 0.33 13.36
CA ARG A 398 -29.88 1.70 12.98
C ARG A 398 -31.22 2.12 13.59
N ASN A 399 -32.18 1.20 13.67
CA ASN A 399 -33.48 1.48 14.29
C ASN A 399 -33.38 1.58 15.82
N GLY A 400 -32.47 0.85 16.46
CA GLY A 400 -32.14 1.01 17.87
C GLY A 400 -31.49 2.36 18.15
N ALA A 401 -30.47 2.74 17.38
CA ALA A 401 -29.79 4.03 17.51
C ALA A 401 -30.74 5.24 17.31
N LYS A 402 -31.74 5.12 16.42
CA LYS A 402 -32.79 6.15 16.25
C LYS A 402 -33.78 6.23 17.41
N ARG A 403 -33.98 5.14 18.16
CA ARG A 403 -34.82 5.12 19.37
C ARG A 403 -34.10 5.70 20.58
N ASP A 404 -32.78 5.53 20.66
CA ASP A 404 -31.98 6.06 21.77
C ASP A 404 -31.61 7.54 21.56
N ALA A 405 -31.68 8.04 20.32
CA ALA A 405 -31.40 9.44 19.96
C ALA A 405 -32.64 10.35 19.89
N ALA A 406 -33.85 9.80 20.06
CA ALA A 406 -35.12 10.52 20.12
C ALA A 406 -35.65 10.52 21.56
#